data_AF-A0A7L3KGB4-F1
#
_entry.id   AF-A0A7L3KGB4-F1
#
_cell.length_a   1.000
_cell.length_b   1.000
_cell.length_c   1.000
_cell.angle_alpha   90.00
_cell.angle_beta   90.00
_cell.angle_gamma   90.00
#
_symmetry.space_group_name_H-M   'P 1'
#
loop_
_entity.id
_entity.type
_entity.pdbx_description
1 polymer ?
#
loop_
_entity_poly.entity_id
_entity_poly.type
_entity_poly.pdbx_seq_one_letter_code
_entity_poly.pdbx_strand_id
1 'polypeptide(L)'
;SFTYVPILPAQLLEVLSTPTPFIIGVHSIFQSETQELLDVVIADLDGGTMNVPECVHISLLPEPLLQQTREALSMVLDPELEVADLAFPPSTISASSLKMQ
;
A
#
# COMPACT_ATOMS: atom_id res chain seq x y z
N SER A 1 -19.45 -8.58 -12.77
CA SER A 1 -18.46 -9.49 -12.14
C SER A 1 -17.16 -9.35 -12.91
N PHE A 2 -16.01 -9.37 -12.23
CA PHE A 2 -14.69 -9.30 -12.87
C PHE A 2 -13.99 -10.66 -12.84
N THR A 3 -13.04 -10.88 -13.74
CA THR A 3 -12.22 -12.10 -13.75
C THR A 3 -11.22 -12.04 -12.61
N TYR A 4 -11.22 -13.03 -11.71
CA TYR A 4 -10.27 -13.14 -10.61
C TYR A 4 -9.52 -14.47 -10.69
N VAL A 5 -8.20 -14.40 -10.88
CA VAL A 5 -7.32 -15.58 -10.95
C VAL A 5 -6.13 -15.35 -10.03
N PRO A 6 -6.09 -15.94 -8.82
CA PRO A 6 -5.00 -15.70 -7.87
C PRO A 6 -3.60 -16.01 -8.42
N ILE A 7 -3.46 -17.04 -9.25
CA ILE A 7 -2.22 -17.42 -9.93
C ILE A 7 -2.58 -17.94 -11.33
N LEU A 8 -2.10 -17.26 -12.37
CA LEU A 8 -2.33 -17.64 -13.75
C LEU A 8 -1.39 -18.79 -14.18
N PRO A 9 -1.90 -19.91 -14.69
CA PRO A 9 -1.08 -20.91 -15.35
C PRO A 9 -0.39 -20.33 -16.59
N ALA A 10 0.87 -20.71 -16.82
CA ALA A 10 1.70 -20.18 -17.92
C ALA A 10 1.06 -20.32 -19.31
N GLN A 11 0.29 -21.39 -19.52
CA GLN A 11 -0.38 -21.69 -20.78
C GLN A 11 -1.49 -20.69 -21.13
N LEU A 12 -1.91 -19.85 -20.18
CA LEU A 12 -3.01 -18.90 -20.32
C LEU A 12 -2.54 -17.44 -20.29
N LEU A 13 -1.24 -17.17 -20.45
CA LEU A 13 -0.69 -15.81 -20.45
C LEU A 13 -1.37 -14.88 -21.47
N GLU A 14 -1.86 -15.41 -22.59
CA GLU A 14 -2.60 -14.66 -23.60
C GLU A 14 -3.87 -13.97 -23.04
N VAL A 15 -4.43 -14.46 -21.94
CA VAL A 15 -5.61 -13.88 -21.29
C VAL A 15 -5.31 -12.47 -20.74
N LEU A 16 -4.05 -12.15 -20.46
CA LEU A 16 -3.63 -10.84 -19.95
C LEU A 16 -3.84 -9.71 -20.97
N SER A 17 -3.87 -10.04 -22.27
CA SER A 17 -4.11 -9.08 -23.35
C SER A 17 -5.60 -8.93 -23.69
N THR A 18 -6.49 -9.54 -22.92
CA THR A 18 -7.93 -9.46 -23.16
C THR A 18 -8.50 -8.13 -22.66
N PRO A 19 -9.52 -7.56 -23.35
CA PRO A 19 -10.10 -6.28 -22.95
C PRO A 19 -11.01 -6.38 -21.71
N THR A 20 -11.16 -7.58 -21.13
CA THR A 20 -12.06 -7.80 -20.00
C THR A 20 -11.32 -7.41 -18.72
N PRO A 21 -11.88 -6.53 -17.87
CA PRO A 21 -11.19 -6.16 -16.63
C PRO A 21 -10.98 -7.38 -15.73
N PHE A 22 -9.77 -7.50 -15.19
CA PHE A 22 -9.33 -8.66 -14.43
C PHE A 22 -8.47 -8.26 -13.22
N ILE A 23 -8.37 -9.20 -12.28
CA ILE A 23 -7.38 -9.20 -11.20
C ILE A 23 -6.70 -10.56 -11.26
N ILE A 24 -5.44 -10.58 -11.69
CA ILE A 24 -4.70 -11.81 -11.96
C ILE A 24 -3.32 -11.74 -11.30
N GLY A 25 -2.94 -12.78 -10.57
CA GLY A 25 -1.57 -12.96 -10.11
C GLY A 25 -0.72 -13.69 -11.14
N VAL A 26 0.47 -13.18 -11.40
CA VAL A 26 1.44 -13.76 -12.33
C VAL A 26 2.75 -13.99 -11.59
N HIS A 27 3.36 -15.15 -11.79
CA HIS A 27 4.65 -15.45 -11.20
C HIS A 27 5.75 -14.57 -11.84
N SER A 28 6.70 -14.08 -11.06
CA SER A 28 7.74 -13.12 -11.51
C SER A 28 8.65 -13.64 -12.63
N ILE A 29 8.68 -14.95 -12.89
CA ILE A 29 9.37 -15.54 -14.06
C ILE A 29 8.81 -15.02 -15.40
N PHE A 30 7.56 -14.57 -15.44
CA PHE A 30 6.89 -14.03 -16.63
C PHE A 30 6.83 -12.49 -16.62
N GLN A 31 7.70 -11.83 -15.85
CA GLN A 31 7.71 -10.37 -15.74
C GLN A 31 7.87 -9.69 -17.11
N SER A 32 8.75 -10.22 -17.98
CA SER A 32 8.96 -9.69 -19.33
C SER A 32 7.66 -9.62 -20.13
N GLU A 33 6.85 -10.67 -20.08
CA GLU A 33 5.58 -10.80 -20.79
C GLU A 33 4.55 -9.82 -20.23
N THR A 34 4.60 -9.54 -18.93
CA THR A 34 3.70 -8.54 -18.31
C THR A 34 4.07 -7.10 -18.66
N GLN A 35 5.34 -6.79 -18.93
CA GLN A 35 5.78 -5.42 -19.26
C GLN A 35 5.29 -4.94 -20.63
N GLU A 36 4.94 -5.86 -21.53
CA GLU A 36 4.43 -5.54 -22.87
C GLU A 36 2.93 -5.26 -22.89
N LEU A 37 2.23 -5.42 -21.76
CA LEU A 37 0.78 -5.22 -21.68
C LEU A 37 0.42 -3.74 -21.76
N LEU A 38 -0.52 -3.43 -22.65
CA LEU A 38 -1.13 -2.11 -22.74
C LEU A 38 -2.35 -2.04 -21.82
N ASP A 39 -2.57 -0.88 -21.21
CA ASP A 39 -3.75 -0.58 -20.40
C ASP A 39 -3.91 -1.44 -19.12
N VAL A 40 -2.86 -2.12 -18.67
CA VAL A 40 -2.83 -2.95 -17.46
C VAL A 40 -2.01 -2.28 -16.35
N VAL A 41 -2.60 -2.15 -15.16
CA VAL A 41 -1.86 -1.74 -13.96
C VAL A 41 -1.11 -2.94 -13.40
N ILE A 42 0.20 -2.80 -13.20
CA ILE A 42 1.07 -3.87 -12.70
C ILE A 42 1.56 -3.50 -11.31
N ALA A 43 1.35 -4.40 -10.35
CA ALA A 43 1.92 -4.29 -9.01
C ALA A 43 3.02 -5.35 -8.86
N ASP A 44 4.28 -4.91 -8.83
CA ASP A 44 5.42 -5.76 -8.53
C ASP A 44 5.61 -5.81 -7.01
N LEU A 45 5.26 -6.95 -6.41
CA LEU A 45 5.32 -7.17 -4.96
C LEU A 45 6.74 -7.45 -4.47
N ASP A 46 7.60 -7.99 -5.33
CA ASP A 46 9.00 -8.28 -4.98
C ASP A 46 9.82 -6.98 -5.01
N GLY A 47 9.58 -6.14 -6.03
CA GLY A 47 10.20 -4.83 -6.17
C GLY A 47 9.54 -3.71 -5.35
N GLY A 48 8.32 -3.91 -4.86
CA GLY A 48 7.55 -2.91 -4.13
C GLY A 48 7.13 -1.72 -5.00
N THR A 49 6.85 -1.95 -6.29
CA THR A 49 6.53 -0.89 -7.26
C THR A 49 5.16 -1.09 -7.90
N MET A 50 4.57 0.01 -8.36
CA MET A 50 3.33 0.00 -9.15
C MET A 50 3.59 0.73 -10.47
N ASN A 51 3.34 0.06 -11.59
CA ASN A 51 3.35 0.65 -12.92
C ASN A 51 1.91 0.91 -13.37
N VAL A 52 1.58 2.17 -13.59
CA VAL A 52 0.26 2.63 -14.04
C VAL A 52 0.42 3.21 -15.45
N PRO A 53 -0.20 2.62 -16.47
CA PRO A 53 -0.14 3.15 -17.83
C PRO A 53 -0.72 4.57 -17.94
N GLU A 54 -0.18 5.38 -18.86
CA GLU A 54 -0.61 6.78 -19.05
C GLU A 54 -2.08 6.94 -19.43
N CYS A 55 -2.66 5.91 -20.06
CA CYS A 55 -4.07 5.85 -20.44
C CYS A 55 -5.02 5.54 -19.27
N VAL A 56 -4.50 5.19 -18.09
CA VAL A 56 -5.29 4.85 -16.90
C VAL A 56 -5.24 5.99 -15.90
N HIS A 57 -6.40 6.57 -15.60
CA HIS A 57 -6.53 7.57 -14.55
C HIS A 57 -7.02 6.93 -13.25
N ILE A 58 -6.17 6.95 -12.21
CA ILE A 58 -6.55 6.53 -10.86
C ILE A 58 -7.01 7.75 -10.09
N SER A 59 -8.32 7.85 -9.84
CA SER A 59 -8.86 8.90 -8.99
C SER A 59 -8.52 8.63 -7.52
N LEU A 60 -8.15 9.70 -6.81
CA LEU A 60 -7.96 9.64 -5.36
C LEU A 60 -9.30 9.48 -4.64
N LEU A 61 -9.24 8.89 -3.45
CA LEU A 61 -10.37 8.94 -2.52
C LEU A 61 -10.70 10.41 -2.19
N PRO A 62 -11.97 10.78 -2.07
CA PRO A 62 -12.33 12.13 -1.64
C PRO A 62 -11.98 12.34 -0.16
N GLU A 63 -11.71 13.58 0.22
CA GLU A 63 -11.55 13.93 1.64
C GLU A 63 -12.90 13.84 2.38
N PRO A 64 -12.91 13.40 3.66
CA PRO A 64 -11.77 13.09 4.53
C PRO A 64 -11.24 11.64 4.43
N LEU A 65 -11.81 10.83 3.52
CA LEU A 65 -11.52 9.39 3.47
C LEU A 65 -10.07 9.10 3.08
N LEU A 66 -9.48 9.93 2.20
CA LEU A 66 -8.08 9.80 1.82
C LEU A 66 -7.17 9.96 3.05
N GLN A 67 -7.33 11.05 3.79
CA GLN A 67 -6.54 11.30 5.00
C GLN A 67 -6.72 10.18 6.03
N GLN A 68 -7.96 9.80 6.32
CA GLN A 68 -8.25 8.74 7.31
C GLN A 68 -7.67 7.38 6.91
N THR A 69 -7.77 7.01 5.63
CA THR A 69 -7.23 5.74 5.13
C THR A 69 -5.71 5.75 5.23
N ARG A 70 -5.06 6.87 4.88
CA ARG A 70 -3.62 7.01 4.98
C ARG A 70 -3.12 6.92 6.42
N GLU A 71 -3.77 7.64 7.34
CA GLU A 71 -3.44 7.58 8.77
C GLU A 71 -3.59 6.15 9.31
N ALA A 72 -4.71 5.48 9.02
CA ALA A 72 -4.93 4.11 9.47
C ALA A 72 -3.87 3.14 8.94
N LEU A 73 -3.49 3.25 7.66
CA LEU A 73 -2.43 2.42 7.08
C LEU A 73 -1.04 2.75 7.64
N SER A 74 -0.74 4.02 7.88
CA SER A 74 0.51 4.44 8.52
C SER A 74 0.66 3.85 9.92
N MET A 75 -0.42 3.82 10.72
CA MET A 75 -0.40 3.21 12.05
C MET A 75 -0.19 1.68 12.02
N VAL A 76 -0.54 1.01 10.93
CA VAL A 76 -0.26 -0.42 10.73
C VAL A 76 1.20 -0.66 10.37
N LEU A 77 1.78 0.21 9.54
CA LEU A 77 3.18 0.11 9.10
C LEU A 77 4.16 0.53 10.20
N ASP A 78 3.84 1.62 10.90
CA ASP A 78 4.68 2.26 11.91
C ASP A 78 3.86 2.51 13.19
N PRO A 79 3.59 1.47 14.01
CA PRO A 79 2.76 1.62 15.22
C PRO A 79 3.36 2.57 16.26
N GLU A 80 4.68 2.79 16.23
CA GLU A 80 5.37 3.74 17.12
C GLU A 80 4.94 5.20 16.90
N LEU A 81 4.33 5.51 15.75
CA LEU A 81 3.77 6.84 15.48
C LEU A 81 2.71 7.24 16.52
N GLU A 82 2.04 6.29 17.19
CA GLU A 82 1.07 6.57 18.26
C GLU A 82 1.67 7.36 19.43
N VAL A 83 2.94 7.09 19.72
CA VAL A 83 3.66 7.65 20.87
C VAL A 83 4.82 8.56 20.45
N ALA A 84 4.97 8.83 19.15
CA ALA A 84 6.08 9.62 18.62
C ALA A 84 6.17 11.04 19.21
N ASP A 85 5.04 11.62 19.60
CA ASP A 85 4.96 12.93 20.25
C ASP A 85 5.42 12.91 21.72
N LEU A 86 5.59 11.73 22.33
CA LEU A 86 6.08 11.56 23.72
C LEU A 86 7.62 11.53 23.80
N ALA A 87 8.31 12.29 22.95
CA ALA A 87 9.77 12.34 22.91
C ALA A 87 10.43 12.85 24.20
N PHE A 88 9.66 13.50 25.09
CA PHE A 88 10.14 13.98 26.39
C PHE A 88 9.41 13.28 27.54
N PRO A 89 10.14 12.72 28.53
CA PRO A 89 9.51 12.21 29.74
C PRO A 89 8.78 13.35 30.47
N PRO A 90 7.61 13.08 31.09
CA PRO A 90 6.90 14.10 31.86
C PRO A 90 7.83 14.65 32.94
N SER A 91 7.88 15.98 33.09
CA SER A 91 8.68 16.66 34.10
C SER A 91 8.46 16.00 35.45
N THR A 92 9.46 15.29 35.97
CA THR A 92 9.39 14.71 37.31
C THR A 92 9.22 15.87 38.27
N ILE A 93 8.01 16.04 38.81
CA ILE A 93 7.79 16.93 39.95
C ILE A 93 8.56 16.26 41.09
N SER A 94 9.81 16.68 41.28
CA SER A 94 10.53 16.43 42.52
C SER A 94 9.68 17.07 43.60
N ALA A 95 9.00 16.25 44.40
CA ALA A 95 8.43 16.68 45.65
C ALA A 95 9.61 17.19 46.49
N SER A 96 9.89 18.49 46.35
CA SER A 96 10.82 19.20 47.20
C SER A 96 10.41 18.88 48.62
N SER A 97 11.30 18.15 49.30
CA SER A 97 11.09 17.73 50.67
C SER A 97 10.65 18.93 51.48
N LEU A 98 9.49 18.81 52.12
CA LEU A 98 9.05 19.62 53.23
C LEU A 98 10.22 19.73 54.21
N LYS A 99 11.00 20.82 54.13
CA LYS A 99 12.00 21.14 55.13
C LYS A 99 11.45 22.31 55.94
N MET A 100 11.13 21.96 57.17
CA MET A 100 10.56 22.77 58.23
C MET A 100 11.24 24.13 58.38
N GLN A 101 10.42 25.16 58.65
CA GLN A 101 10.73 26.16 59.68
C GLN A 101 9.44 26.74 60.26
#